data_AF-A0AAW1T2W3-F1
#
_entry.id   AF-A0AAW1T2W3-F1
#
_cell.length_a   1.000
_cell.length_b   1.000
_cell.length_c   1.000
_cell.angle_alpha   90.00
_cell.angle_beta   90.00
_cell.angle_gamma   90.00
#
_symmetry.space_group_name_H-M   'P 1'
#
loop_
_entity.id
_entity.type
_entity.pdbx_description
1 polymer ?
#
loop_
_entity_poly.entity_id
_entity_poly.type
_entity_poly.pdbx_seq_one_letter_code
_entity_poly.pdbx_strand_id
1 'polypeptide(L)'
;MGSPAANEFMLLALAEAQAALLRQEVPIGCVIVLDGTVIAKGSNRTNETRNSWMLLSSSGPLGPDGAARSGPELYVTCEPCIMCAGALCLLGLGKVVYGCGNDRFGGCGSILDIHQQGCGSCQGQSEVGGAASSKPHRFQAEGGMMAADAIALLQDFYASGNPNAPVPKRPLAAP
;
A
#
# COMPACT_ATOMS: atom_id res chain seq x y z
N MET A 1 -2.85 -16.97 11.51
CA MET A 1 -4.25 -16.79 11.05
C MET A 1 -4.71 -15.45 11.60
N GLY A 2 -5.07 -14.50 10.74
CA GLY A 2 -5.45 -13.14 11.14
C GLY A 2 -6.73 -13.13 11.98
N SER A 3 -6.97 -12.04 12.73
CA SER A 3 -8.24 -11.84 13.42
C SER A 3 -9.39 -11.74 12.40
N PRO A 4 -10.64 -12.10 12.76
CA PRO A 4 -11.78 -11.99 11.85
C PRO A 4 -11.92 -10.58 11.23
N ALA A 5 -11.67 -9.54 12.02
CA ALA A 5 -11.68 -8.14 11.56
C ALA A 5 -10.59 -7.83 10.53
N ALA A 6 -9.37 -8.38 10.69
CA ALA A 6 -8.28 -8.17 9.74
C ALA A 6 -8.61 -8.74 8.35
N ASN A 7 -9.32 -9.88 8.29
CA ASN A 7 -9.79 -10.45 7.04
C ASN A 7 -10.82 -9.55 6.35
N GLU A 8 -11.76 -8.95 7.11
CA GLU A 8 -12.74 -8.00 6.58
C GLU A 8 -12.06 -6.76 5.97
N PHE A 9 -11.01 -6.23 6.60
CA PHE A 9 -10.26 -5.10 6.06
C PHE A 9 -9.49 -5.46 4.78
N MET A 10 -8.87 -6.65 4.71
CA MET A 10 -8.22 -7.09 3.48
C MET A 10 -9.22 -7.36 2.35
N LEU A 11 -10.41 -7.90 2.65
CA LEU A 11 -11.49 -8.05 1.69
C LEU A 11 -11.94 -6.69 1.11
N LEU A 12 -12.00 -5.64 1.95
CA LEU A 12 -12.26 -4.28 1.47
C LEU A 12 -11.14 -3.75 0.56
N ALA A 13 -9.88 -4.03 0.88
CA ALA A 13 -8.75 -3.67 0.01
C ALA A 13 -8.79 -4.41 -1.34
N LEU A 14 -9.18 -5.69 -1.35
CA LEU A 14 -9.40 -6.47 -2.58
C LEU A 14 -10.56 -5.92 -3.41
N ALA A 15 -11.64 -5.46 -2.78
CA ALA A 15 -12.73 -4.80 -3.49
C ALA A 15 -12.27 -3.49 -4.19
N GLU A 16 -11.42 -2.71 -3.52
CA GLU A 16 -10.78 -1.53 -4.13
C GLU A 16 -9.84 -1.91 -5.28
N ALA A 17 -9.07 -2.99 -5.15
CA ALA A 17 -8.22 -3.52 -6.21
C ALA A 17 -9.04 -3.98 -7.44
N GLN A 18 -10.17 -4.63 -7.22
CA GLN A 18 -11.12 -5.00 -8.27
C GLN A 18 -11.67 -3.76 -8.98
N ALA A 19 -11.97 -2.69 -8.24
CA ALA A 19 -12.41 -1.42 -8.84
C ALA A 19 -11.30 -0.75 -9.67
N ALA A 20 -10.02 -0.92 -9.34
CA ALA A 20 -8.91 -0.52 -10.20
C ALA A 20 -8.82 -1.40 -11.47
N LEU A 21 -8.98 -2.73 -11.34
CA LEU A 21 -8.99 -3.63 -12.48
C LEU A 21 -10.07 -3.25 -13.52
N LEU A 22 -11.28 -2.96 -13.05
CA LEU A 22 -12.40 -2.52 -13.89
C LEU A 22 -12.12 -1.19 -14.61
N ARG A 23 -11.25 -0.34 -14.05
CA ARG A 23 -10.78 0.92 -14.65
C ARG A 23 -9.55 0.75 -15.53
N GLN A 24 -9.12 -0.50 -15.80
CA GLN A 24 -7.89 -0.82 -16.52
C GLN A 24 -6.63 -0.20 -15.87
N GLU A 25 -6.64 -0.08 -14.55
CA GLU A 25 -5.49 0.31 -13.73
C GLU A 25 -4.85 -0.95 -13.13
N VAL A 26 -3.56 -0.87 -12.78
CA VAL A 26 -2.90 -1.96 -12.02
C VAL A 26 -3.70 -2.21 -10.74
N PRO A 27 -4.16 -3.45 -10.45
CA PRO A 27 -5.17 -3.74 -9.43
C PRO A 27 -4.57 -3.77 -8.03
N ILE A 28 -4.15 -2.60 -7.56
CA ILE A 28 -3.72 -2.39 -6.18
C ILE A 28 -4.79 -1.60 -5.46
N GLY A 29 -5.23 -2.13 -4.32
CA GLY A 29 -6.22 -1.52 -3.45
C GLY A 29 -5.74 -1.50 -2.00
N CYS A 30 -6.21 -0.54 -1.23
CA CYS A 30 -5.84 -0.40 0.16
C CYS A 30 -6.92 0.26 1.02
N VAL A 31 -6.87 -0.02 2.32
CA VAL A 31 -7.70 0.62 3.34
C VAL A 31 -6.84 0.98 4.56
N ILE A 32 -7.11 2.13 5.16
CA ILE A 32 -6.50 2.56 6.42
C ILE A 32 -7.52 2.42 7.53
N VAL A 33 -7.10 1.77 8.60
CA VAL A 33 -7.90 1.47 9.79
C VAL A 33 -7.30 2.18 11.00
N LEU A 34 -8.15 2.80 11.80
CA LEU A 34 -7.81 3.41 13.07
C LEU A 34 -8.80 2.92 14.12
N ASP A 35 -8.30 2.32 15.20
CA ASP A 35 -9.12 1.76 16.28
C ASP A 35 -10.25 0.83 15.78
N GLY A 36 -9.94 -0.02 14.78
CA GLY A 36 -10.89 -0.95 14.18
C GLY A 36 -11.91 -0.31 13.22
N THR A 37 -11.80 0.99 12.93
CA THR A 37 -12.67 1.70 11.99
C THR A 37 -11.91 2.10 10.73
N VAL A 38 -12.50 1.85 9.56
CA VAL A 38 -11.90 2.28 8.28
C VAL A 38 -12.04 3.80 8.14
N ILE A 39 -10.91 4.50 8.09
CA ILE A 39 -10.85 5.97 7.96
C ILE A 39 -10.47 6.44 6.55
N ALA A 40 -9.92 5.55 5.72
CA ALA A 40 -9.63 5.84 4.33
C ALA A 40 -9.62 4.57 3.48
N LYS A 41 -9.95 4.72 2.20
CA LYS A 41 -9.86 3.66 1.19
C LYS A 41 -9.26 4.23 -0.09
N GLY A 42 -8.58 3.41 -0.87
CA GLY A 42 -8.05 3.85 -2.15
C GLY A 42 -7.66 2.69 -3.03
N SER A 43 -7.51 3.00 -4.30
CA SER A 43 -7.00 2.09 -5.31
C SER A 43 -6.15 2.85 -6.31
N ASN A 44 -5.36 2.13 -7.10
CA ASN A 44 -4.53 2.75 -8.11
C ASN A 44 -5.38 3.53 -9.14
N ARG A 45 -4.94 4.74 -9.49
CA ARG A 45 -5.61 5.63 -10.48
C ARG A 45 -4.59 6.37 -11.36
N THR A 46 -3.39 5.82 -11.53
CA THR A 46 -2.27 6.55 -12.15
C THR A 46 -2.54 7.01 -13.58
N ASN A 47 -3.19 6.18 -14.40
CA ASN A 47 -3.56 6.57 -15.76
C ASN A 47 -4.65 7.64 -15.76
N GLU A 48 -5.66 7.49 -14.90
CA GLU A 48 -6.79 8.42 -14.78
C GLU A 48 -6.34 9.80 -14.28
N THR A 49 -5.56 9.85 -13.20
CA THR A 49 -5.17 11.10 -12.53
C THR A 49 -3.89 11.70 -13.08
N ARG A 50 -3.17 10.96 -13.95
CA ARG A 50 -1.81 11.29 -14.40
C ARG A 50 -0.87 11.58 -13.22
N ASN A 51 -1.05 10.82 -12.14
CA ASN A 51 -0.30 10.97 -10.90
C ASN A 51 0.24 9.59 -10.49
N SER A 52 1.53 9.51 -10.17
CA SER A 52 2.18 8.27 -9.72
C SER A 52 1.82 7.89 -8.27
N TRP A 53 1.09 8.75 -7.55
CA TRP A 53 0.67 8.55 -6.18
C TRP A 53 -0.74 7.96 -6.09
N MET A 54 -0.93 6.96 -5.20
CA MET A 54 -2.25 6.41 -4.91
C MET A 54 -3.06 7.37 -4.03
N LEU A 55 -4.14 7.91 -4.58
CA LEU A 55 -5.04 8.78 -3.85
C LEU A 55 -5.96 7.96 -2.92
N LEU A 56 -5.96 8.33 -1.64
CA LEU A 56 -6.85 7.80 -0.64
C LEU A 56 -8.06 8.73 -0.49
N SER A 57 -9.26 8.17 -0.57
CA SER A 57 -10.47 8.84 -0.13
C SER A 57 -10.59 8.66 1.38
N SER A 58 -10.31 9.72 2.15
CA SER A 58 -10.38 9.69 3.61
C SER A 58 -11.69 10.29 4.13
N SER A 59 -12.26 9.66 5.15
CA SER A 59 -13.44 10.13 5.89
C SER A 59 -13.06 10.69 7.27
N GLY A 60 -11.77 10.74 7.62
CA GLY A 60 -11.26 11.24 8.89
C GLY A 60 -9.86 11.85 8.78
N PRO A 61 -9.37 12.51 9.83
CA PRO A 61 -8.04 13.12 9.85
C PRO A 61 -6.96 12.03 9.81
N LEU A 62 -6.03 12.14 8.84
CA LEU A 62 -4.84 11.29 8.72
C LEU A 62 -3.62 11.88 9.47
N GLY A 63 -3.85 12.84 10.37
CA GLY A 63 -2.81 13.64 11.01
C GLY A 63 -2.48 13.21 12.46
N PRO A 64 -1.34 13.67 13.00
CA PRO A 64 -0.87 13.35 14.35
C PRO A 64 -1.81 13.85 15.47
N ASP A 65 -2.69 14.79 15.18
CA ASP A 65 -3.72 15.28 16.12
C ASP A 65 -4.80 14.21 16.43
N GLY A 66 -4.87 13.14 15.63
CA GLY A 66 -5.73 11.97 15.83
C GLY A 66 -4.98 10.75 16.38
N ALA A 67 -3.92 10.96 17.18
CA ALA A 67 -3.08 9.91 17.73
C ALA A 67 -3.86 8.89 18.59
N ALA A 68 -4.42 7.88 17.92
CA ALA A 68 -4.88 6.65 18.56
C ALA A 68 -3.72 5.97 19.27
N ARG A 69 -4.02 5.23 20.33
CA ARG A 69 -3.03 4.61 21.23
C ARG A 69 -2.12 3.57 20.54
N SER A 70 -2.47 3.12 19.33
CA SER A 70 -1.77 2.08 18.56
C SER A 70 -1.30 2.48 17.15
N GLY A 71 -1.50 3.73 16.72
CA GLY A 71 -1.18 4.17 15.35
C GLY A 71 -2.09 3.54 14.27
N PRO A 72 -2.23 4.17 13.09
CA PRO A 72 -3.07 3.64 12.01
C PRO A 72 -2.47 2.36 11.40
N GLU A 73 -3.35 1.44 11.00
CA GLU A 73 -3.02 0.22 10.27
C GLU A 73 -3.39 0.35 8.80
N LEU A 74 -2.53 -0.11 7.89
CA LEU A 74 -2.82 -0.19 6.45
C LEU A 74 -3.00 -1.65 6.04
N TYR A 75 -4.07 -1.94 5.31
CA TYR A 75 -4.26 -3.20 4.61
C TYR A 75 -4.17 -2.93 3.11
N VAL A 76 -3.28 -3.62 2.40
CA VAL A 76 -3.01 -3.38 0.98
C VAL A 76 -2.84 -4.70 0.22
N THR A 77 -3.33 -4.79 -1.02
CA THR A 77 -3.31 -6.07 -1.75
C THR A 77 -1.91 -6.52 -2.17
N CYS A 78 -1.00 -5.59 -2.42
CA CYS A 78 0.38 -5.85 -2.80
C CYS A 78 1.35 -5.07 -1.90
N GLU A 79 2.53 -5.64 -1.67
CA GLU A 79 3.58 -5.01 -0.87
C GLU A 79 3.86 -3.57 -1.34
N PRO A 80 3.88 -2.59 -0.41
CA PRO A 80 4.19 -1.21 -0.74
C PRO A 80 5.53 -1.09 -1.47
N CYS A 81 5.54 -0.31 -2.55
CA CYS A 81 6.81 -0.01 -3.21
C CYS A 81 7.70 0.89 -2.33
N ILE A 82 8.96 1.03 -2.71
CA ILE A 82 9.95 1.89 -2.04
C ILE A 82 9.40 3.29 -1.70
N MET A 83 8.74 3.94 -2.67
CA MET A 83 8.14 5.26 -2.48
C MET A 83 7.04 5.24 -1.42
N CYS A 84 6.09 4.30 -1.53
CA CYS A 84 4.99 4.18 -0.59
C CYS A 84 5.51 3.86 0.81
N ALA A 85 6.41 2.89 0.97
CA ALA A 85 7.00 2.54 2.26
C ALA A 85 7.67 3.75 2.93
N GLY A 86 8.42 4.57 2.19
CA GLY A 86 9.01 5.81 2.72
C GLY A 86 7.95 6.80 3.22
N ALA A 87 6.89 7.01 2.45
CA ALA A 87 5.80 7.90 2.84
C ALA A 87 5.00 7.37 4.04
N LEU A 88 4.77 6.06 4.15
CA LEU A 88 4.09 5.45 5.29
C LEU A 88 4.91 5.60 6.58
N CYS A 89 6.24 5.55 6.50
CA CYS A 89 7.11 5.94 7.62
C CYS A 89 6.87 7.41 8.02
N LEU A 90 6.84 8.35 7.06
CA LEU A 90 6.63 9.77 7.36
C LEU A 90 5.23 10.07 7.92
N LEU A 91 4.22 9.30 7.52
CA LEU A 91 2.85 9.41 8.03
C LEU A 91 2.67 8.77 9.42
N GLY A 92 3.69 8.07 9.94
CA GLY A 92 3.65 7.50 11.28
C GLY A 92 2.70 6.31 11.42
N LEU A 93 2.59 5.46 10.39
CA LEU A 93 1.80 4.22 10.49
C LEU A 93 2.36 3.28 11.56
N GLY A 94 1.48 2.57 12.25
CA GLY A 94 1.88 1.55 13.22
C GLY A 94 2.19 0.21 12.56
N LYS A 95 1.32 -0.19 11.62
CA LYS A 95 1.35 -1.51 11.00
C LYS A 95 0.86 -1.48 9.54
N VAL A 96 1.47 -2.31 8.72
CA VAL A 96 1.09 -2.57 7.33
C VAL A 96 0.94 -4.07 7.14
N VAL A 97 -0.25 -4.48 6.72
CA VAL A 97 -0.55 -5.85 6.32
C VAL A 97 -0.74 -5.87 4.81
N TYR A 98 -0.02 -6.75 4.12
CA TYR A 98 -0.12 -6.87 2.68
C TYR A 98 -0.39 -8.29 2.20
N GLY A 99 -1.01 -8.39 1.03
CA GLY A 99 -1.31 -9.66 0.39
C GLY A 99 -0.07 -10.30 -0.23
N CYS A 100 0.20 -10.00 -1.49
CA CYS A 100 1.34 -10.56 -2.21
C CYS A 100 2.60 -9.68 -2.08
N GLY A 101 3.78 -10.28 -2.21
CA GLY A 101 5.05 -9.56 -2.29
C GLY A 101 5.18 -8.73 -3.58
N ASN A 102 6.16 -7.83 -3.61
CA ASN A 102 6.50 -7.00 -4.77
C ASN A 102 7.96 -7.20 -5.17
N ASP A 103 8.20 -8.21 -6.01
CA ASP A 103 9.53 -8.67 -6.43
C ASP A 103 10.32 -7.65 -7.28
N ARG A 104 9.69 -6.54 -7.68
CA ARG A 104 10.32 -5.52 -8.55
C ARG A 104 10.64 -4.24 -7.79
N PHE A 105 9.76 -3.85 -6.86
CA PHE A 105 9.81 -2.53 -6.24
C PHE A 105 9.54 -2.54 -4.73
N GLY A 106 9.44 -3.71 -4.09
CA GLY A 106 9.02 -3.87 -2.69
C GLY A 106 9.92 -3.16 -1.69
N GLY A 107 9.32 -2.29 -0.87
CA GLY A 107 9.99 -1.52 0.18
C GLY A 107 9.80 -2.10 1.59
N CYS A 108 9.17 -3.26 1.72
CA CYS A 108 8.89 -3.93 2.98
C CYS A 108 9.61 -5.28 3.13
N GLY A 109 10.69 -5.50 2.38
CA GLY A 109 11.56 -6.68 2.50
C GLY A 109 11.83 -7.43 1.20
N SER A 110 11.05 -7.22 0.12
CA SER A 110 11.36 -7.89 -1.15
C SER A 110 12.59 -7.31 -1.84
N ILE A 111 12.76 -5.97 -1.83
CA ILE A 111 13.94 -5.31 -2.39
C ILE A 111 14.68 -4.50 -1.32
N LEU A 112 13.96 -3.65 -0.57
CA LEU A 112 14.52 -2.85 0.53
C LEU A 112 13.69 -3.02 1.80
N ASP A 113 14.33 -2.84 2.96
CA ASP A 113 13.70 -2.89 4.29
C ASP A 113 13.41 -1.49 4.86
N ILE A 114 12.70 -0.64 4.11
CA ILE A 114 12.45 0.76 4.50
C ILE A 114 11.65 0.83 5.80
N HIS A 115 10.70 -0.09 5.97
CA HIS A 115 9.90 -0.24 7.18
C HIS A 115 10.73 -0.45 8.46
N GLN A 116 11.92 -1.07 8.35
CA GLN A 116 12.84 -1.30 9.48
C GLN A 116 13.92 -0.23 9.61
N GLN A 117 14.45 0.25 8.49
CA GLN A 117 15.50 1.27 8.48
C GLN A 117 14.95 2.64 8.93
N GLY A 118 13.68 2.91 8.62
CA GLY A 118 12.99 4.15 8.93
C GLY A 118 13.54 5.35 8.16
N CYS A 119 13.20 6.57 8.60
CA CYS A 119 13.50 7.83 7.89
C CYS A 119 15.00 8.19 7.73
N GLY A 120 15.94 7.42 8.30
CA GLY A 120 17.40 7.62 8.18
C GLY A 120 18.00 8.86 8.87
N SER A 121 17.38 10.04 8.73
CA SER A 121 17.95 11.35 9.12
C SER A 121 16.99 12.27 9.88
N CYS A 122 15.72 11.89 10.06
CA CYS A 122 14.80 12.72 10.82
C CYS A 122 15.27 12.76 12.28
N GLN A 123 15.85 13.88 12.71
CA GLN A 123 16.25 14.14 14.11
C GLN A 123 15.03 14.34 15.03
N GLY A 124 13.91 13.66 14.76
CA GLY A 124 12.67 13.85 15.50
C GLY A 124 12.03 15.24 15.38
N GLN A 125 12.49 16.10 14.46
CA GLN A 125 11.87 17.41 14.23
C GLN A 125 10.69 17.27 13.28
N SER A 126 9.61 16.64 13.75
CA SER A 126 8.29 17.07 13.32
C SER A 126 8.00 18.35 14.11
N GLU A 127 8.21 19.52 13.51
CA GLU A 127 7.73 20.80 14.05
C GLU A 127 6.20 20.95 13.94
N VAL A 128 5.47 19.83 13.92
CA VAL A 128 4.01 19.81 13.90
C VAL A 128 3.56 18.83 14.98
N GLY A 129 3.37 19.37 16.18
CA GLY A 129 2.55 18.77 17.24
C GLY A 129 3.07 17.47 17.87
N GLY A 130 3.92 17.61 18.90
CA GLY A 130 4.02 16.59 19.96
C GLY A 130 5.31 15.74 19.94
N ALA A 131 6.21 16.10 20.86
CA ALA A 131 7.40 15.36 21.32
C ALA A 131 8.40 14.92 20.23
N ALA A 132 9.59 15.55 20.27
CA ALA A 132 10.78 15.11 19.57
C ALA A 132 11.10 13.64 19.92
N SER A 133 10.62 12.71 19.10
CA SER A 133 11.03 11.32 19.18
C SER A 133 12.32 11.19 18.40
N SER A 134 13.44 11.00 19.09
CA SER A 134 14.74 10.70 18.50
C SER A 134 14.79 9.36 17.76
N LYS A 135 13.66 8.64 17.69
CA LYS A 135 13.55 7.34 17.04
C LYS A 135 13.07 7.52 15.60
N PRO A 136 13.74 6.89 14.62
CA PRO A 136 13.29 6.93 13.23
C PRO A 136 11.88 6.36 13.13
N HIS A 137 11.02 7.03 12.36
CA HIS A 137 9.67 6.53 12.09
C HIS A 137 9.76 5.18 11.34
N ARG A 138 9.12 4.16 11.91
CA ARG A 138 9.12 2.76 11.45
C ARG A 138 7.72 2.20 11.62
N PHE A 139 7.40 1.14 10.89
CA PHE A 139 6.15 0.41 11.02
C PHE A 139 6.39 -1.09 10.94
N GLN A 140 5.47 -1.87 11.51
CA GLN A 140 5.50 -3.33 11.38
C GLN A 140 4.94 -3.73 10.01
N ALA A 141 5.59 -4.64 9.30
CA ALA A 141 5.11 -5.15 8.02
C ALA A 141 4.82 -6.66 8.11
N GLU A 142 3.62 -7.08 7.71
CA GLU A 142 3.19 -8.48 7.68
C GLU A 142 2.66 -8.82 6.29
N GLY A 143 3.33 -9.74 5.59
CA GLY A 143 2.93 -10.19 4.26
C GLY A 143 2.15 -11.51 4.27
N GLY A 144 1.48 -11.81 3.16
CA GLY A 144 0.87 -13.11 2.88
C GLY A 144 -0.64 -13.19 3.13
N MET A 145 -1.29 -12.12 3.57
CA MET A 145 -2.73 -12.14 3.85
C MET A 145 -3.55 -12.14 2.56
N MET A 146 -4.22 -13.26 2.25
CA MET A 146 -4.98 -13.41 0.99
C MET A 146 -4.11 -13.18 -0.26
N ALA A 147 -2.84 -13.61 -0.20
CA ALA A 147 -1.89 -13.42 -1.29
C ALA A 147 -2.35 -14.05 -2.61
N ALA A 148 -3.04 -15.20 -2.56
CA ALA A 148 -3.55 -15.86 -3.76
C ALA A 148 -4.56 -14.99 -4.51
N ASP A 149 -5.48 -14.34 -3.79
CA ASP A 149 -6.49 -13.45 -4.39
C ASP A 149 -5.84 -12.19 -4.98
N ALA A 150 -4.86 -11.62 -4.28
CA ALA A 150 -4.11 -10.48 -4.78
C ALA A 150 -3.29 -10.82 -6.04
N ILE A 151 -2.66 -12.00 -6.07
CA ILE A 151 -1.92 -12.50 -7.24
C ILE A 151 -2.87 -12.74 -8.41
N ALA A 152 -4.04 -13.34 -8.18
CA ALA A 152 -5.04 -13.60 -9.21
C ALA A 152 -5.46 -12.30 -9.91
N LEU A 153 -5.76 -11.23 -9.16
CA LEU A 153 -6.09 -9.92 -9.74
C LEU A 153 -4.96 -9.38 -10.62
N LEU A 154 -3.71 -9.47 -10.18
CA LEU A 154 -2.55 -9.06 -10.97
C LEU A 154 -2.40 -9.90 -12.25
N GLN A 155 -2.59 -11.22 -12.15
CA GLN A 155 -2.55 -12.12 -13.30
C GLN A 155 -3.64 -11.77 -14.32
N ASP A 156 -4.87 -11.50 -13.86
CA ASP A 156 -5.98 -11.08 -14.71
C ASP A 156 -5.68 -9.76 -15.44
N PHE A 157 -5.08 -8.79 -14.74
CA PHE A 157 -4.65 -7.53 -15.35
C PHE A 157 -3.61 -7.75 -16.46
N TYR A 158 -2.57 -8.55 -16.19
CA TYR A 158 -1.52 -8.81 -17.18
C TYR A 158 -2.01 -9.69 -18.34
N ALA A 159 -2.90 -10.64 -18.08
CA ALA A 159 -3.52 -11.49 -19.11
C ALA A 159 -4.43 -10.68 -20.04
N SER A 160 -5.11 -9.65 -19.51
CA SER A 160 -5.93 -8.73 -20.31
C SER A 160 -5.11 -7.91 -21.30
N GLY A 161 -3.80 -7.76 -21.05
CA GLY A 161 -2.89 -7.00 -21.89
C GLY A 161 -3.16 -5.49 -21.88
N ASN A 162 -2.27 -4.73 -22.51
CA ASN A 162 -2.47 -3.29 -22.70
C ASN A 162 -2.95 -3.03 -24.15
N PRO A 163 -4.21 -2.61 -24.38
CA PRO A 163 -4.71 -2.34 -25.72
C PRO A 163 -4.00 -1.14 -26.38
N ASN A 164 -3.35 -0.29 -25.59
CA ASN A 164 -2.56 0.84 -26.08
C ASN A 164 -1.08 0.48 -26.31
N ALA A 165 -0.67 -0.78 -26.07
CA ALA A 165 0.69 -1.18 -26.33
C ALA A 165 0.97 -1.11 -27.83
N PRO A 166 2.04 -0.42 -28.27
CA PRO A 166 2.44 -0.46 -29.66
C PRO A 166 2.83 -1.89 -30.04
N VAL A 167 2.63 -2.24 -31.30
CA VAL A 167 3.06 -3.55 -31.84
C VAL A 167 4.54 -3.74 -31.49
N PRO A 168 4.92 -4.86 -30.83
CA PRO A 168 6.30 -5.11 -30.44
C PRO A 168 7.22 -5.01 -31.65
N LYS A 169 8.19 -4.08 -31.62
CA LYS A 169 9.19 -3.94 -32.70
C LYS A 169 10.16 -5.12 -32.76
N ARG A 170 10.29 -5.87 -31.66
CA ARG A 170 11.08 -7.09 -31.56
C ARG A 170 10.11 -8.26 -31.44
N PRO A 171 10.28 -9.36 -32.20
CA PRO A 171 9.50 -10.57 -32.00
C PRO A 171 9.59 -10.98 -30.53
N LEU A 172 8.44 -11.22 -29.89
CA LEU A 172 8.43 -11.84 -28.58
C LEU A 172 9.03 -13.24 -28.75
N ALA A 173 9.99 -13.61 -27.91
CA ALA A 173 10.46 -14.99 -27.88
C ALA A 173 9.25 -15.87 -27.57
N ALA A 174 9.04 -16.91 -28.38
CA ALA A 174 8.00 -17.90 -28.10
C ALA A 174 8.27 -18.53 -26.71
N PRO A 175 7.22 -18.83 -25.93
CA PRO A 175 7.36 -19.46 -24.61
C PRO A 175 8.02 -20.83 -24.68
#